data_AF-A0A2N2LFQ5-F1
#
_entry.id   AF-A0A2N2LFQ5-F1
#
_cell.length_a   1.000
_cell.length_b   1.000
_cell.length_c   1.000
_cell.angle_alpha   90.00
_cell.angle_beta   90.00
_cell.angle_gamma   90.00
#
_symmetry.space_group_name_H-M   'P 1'
#
loop_
_entity.id
_entity.type
_entity.pdbx_description
1 polymer ?
#
loop_
_entity_poly.entity_id
_entity_poly.type
_entity_poly.pdbx_seq_one_letter_code
_entity_poly.pdbx_strand_id
1 'polypeptide(L)'
;MNMLYSVICRLQRPAAEYPTLSGAIQAVGVANWAVNECTWLVESDRTPDEIRDTLGRTIEADDLALVLPVSVGRGRWTTLGQFKYGMGFLKGALMREQTPSR
;
A
#
# COMPACT_ATOMS: atom_id res chain seq x y z
N MET A 1 15.84 2.83 2.05
CA MET A 1 15.53 2.32 0.70
C MET A 1 14.03 2.13 0.65
N ASN A 2 13.34 2.76 -0.30
CA ASN A 2 11.88 2.63 -0.37
C ASN A 2 11.52 1.19 -0.75
N MET A 3 10.55 0.62 -0.04
CA MET A 3 10.00 -0.70 -0.30
C MET A 3 8.52 -0.58 -0.65
N LEU A 4 8.05 -1.52 -1.47
CA LEU A 4 6.63 -1.65 -1.77
C LEU A 4 5.96 -2.57 -0.74
N TYR A 5 4.83 -2.13 -0.22
CA TYR A 5 3.99 -2.89 0.70
C TYR A 5 2.58 -3.04 0.16
N SER A 6 1.98 -4.20 0.42
CA SER A 6 0.54 -4.39 0.34
C SER A 6 -0.03 -4.16 1.73
N VAL A 7 -0.92 -3.17 1.84
CA VAL A 7 -1.69 -2.88 3.04
C VAL A 7 -3.10 -3.39 2.82
N ILE A 8 -3.55 -4.33 3.65
CA ILE A 8 -4.88 -4.92 3.57
C ILE A 8 -5.58 -4.70 4.91
N CYS A 9 -6.72 -4.04 4.89
CA CYS A 9 -7.55 -3.86 6.06
C CYS A 9 -8.79 -4.77 6.00
N ARG A 10 -9.14 -5.41 7.11
CA ARG A 10 -10.48 -5.99 7.31
C ARG A 10 -11.23 -5.10 8.28
N LEU A 11 -12.13 -4.27 7.75
CA LEU A 11 -12.87 -3.28 8.52
C LEU A 11 -14.30 -3.77 8.77
N GLN A 12 -14.86 -3.48 9.95
CA GLN A 12 -16.27 -3.78 10.26
C GLN A 12 -17.27 -2.82 9.58
N ARG A 13 -16.77 -1.71 9.06
CA ARG A 13 -17.54 -0.65 8.40
C ARG A 13 -16.83 -0.25 7.10
N PRO A 14 -17.53 0.38 6.14
CA PRO A 14 -16.90 0.94 4.95
C PRO A 14 -15.69 1.84 5.29
N ALA A 15 -14.61 1.74 4.51
CA ALA A 15 -13.38 2.49 4.78
C ALA A 15 -13.58 4.03 4.78
N ALA A 16 -14.58 4.52 4.05
CA ALA A 16 -14.96 5.93 4.03
C ALA A 16 -15.48 6.45 5.39
N GLU A 17 -15.90 5.57 6.29
CA GLU A 17 -16.36 5.91 7.64
C GLU A 17 -15.21 6.02 8.65
N TYR A 18 -13.96 5.76 8.23
CA TYR A 18 -12.75 5.92 9.05
C TYR A 18 -12.05 7.23 8.68
N PRO A 19 -12.34 8.34 9.40
CA PRO A 19 -11.97 9.69 8.95
C PRO A 19 -10.46 9.90 8.81
N THR A 20 -9.64 9.14 9.56
CA THR A 20 -8.19 9.30 9.59
C THR A 20 -7.43 8.22 8.82
N LEU A 21 -8.08 7.14 8.38
CA LEU A 21 -7.41 6.01 7.75
C LEU A 21 -6.72 6.40 6.43
N SER A 22 -7.42 7.12 5.55
CA SER A 22 -6.85 7.60 4.29
C SER A 22 -5.66 8.55 4.53
N GLY A 23 -5.78 9.43 5.53
CA GLY A 23 -4.69 10.32 5.93
C GLY A 23 -3.48 9.56 6.47
N ALA A 24 -3.69 8.50 7.25
CA ALA A 24 -2.61 7.65 7.74
C ALA A 24 -1.91 6.89 6.61
N ILE A 25 -2.65 6.35 5.64
CA ILE A 25 -2.07 5.71 4.44
C ILE A 25 -1.18 6.70 3.66
N GLN A 26 -1.63 7.95 3.52
CA GLN A 26 -0.83 9.00 2.87
C GLN A 26 0.39 9.40 3.70
N ALA A 27 0.28 9.45 5.03
CA ALA A 27 1.37 9.86 5.91
C ALA A 27 2.50 8.82 6.03
N VAL A 28 2.18 7.53 5.86
CA VAL A 28 3.18 6.45 5.89
C VAL A 28 3.83 6.20 4.53
N GLY A 29 3.20 6.62 3.43
CA GLY A 29 3.69 6.38 2.07
C GLY A 29 4.36 7.59 1.45
N VAL A 30 5.45 7.37 0.70
CA VAL A 30 5.97 8.32 -0.29
C VAL A 30 5.01 8.40 -1.48
N ALA A 31 4.41 7.26 -1.83
CA ALA A 31 3.35 7.16 -2.81
C ALA A 31 2.42 6.01 -2.42
N ASN A 32 1.13 6.12 -2.73
CA ASN A 32 0.18 5.03 -2.52
C ASN A 32 -0.79 4.93 -3.70
N TRP A 33 -1.34 3.73 -3.89
CA TRP A 33 -2.40 3.46 -4.83
C TRP A 33 -3.45 2.56 -4.18
N ALA A 34 -4.67 3.08 -4.06
CA ALA A 34 -5.81 2.28 -3.64
C ALA A 34 -6.20 1.28 -4.74
N VAL A 35 -6.08 -0.01 -4.43
CA VAL A 35 -6.49 -1.11 -5.31
C VAL A 35 -8.00 -1.34 -5.19
N ASN A 36 -8.53 -1.22 -3.97
CA ASN A 36 -9.95 -1.20 -3.64
C ASN A 36 -10.15 -0.40 -2.33
N GLU A 37 -11.35 -0.42 -1.75
CA GLU A 37 -11.69 0.36 -0.56
C GLU A 37 -10.86 0.00 0.69
N CYS A 38 -10.33 -1.22 0.77
CA CYS A 38 -9.63 -1.74 1.94
C CYS A 38 -8.23 -2.28 1.60
N THR A 39 -7.69 -1.95 0.44
CA THR A 39 -6.40 -2.48 -0.02
C THR A 39 -5.61 -1.41 -0.75
N TRP A 40 -4.37 -1.21 -0.33
CA TRP A 40 -3.46 -0.23 -0.90
C TRP A 40 -2.13 -0.88 -1.23
N LEU A 41 -1.53 -0.44 -2.34
CA LEU A 41 -0.10 -0.56 -2.54
C LEU A 41 0.55 0.72 -2.03
N VAL A 42 1.51 0.59 -1.12
CA VAL A 42 2.17 1.71 -0.45
C VAL A 42 3.66 1.59 -0.67
N GLU A 43 4.26 2.57 -1.32
CA GLU A 43 5.71 2.74 -1.34
C GLU A 43 6.10 3.56 -0.11
N SER A 44 6.98 3.02 0.72
CA SER A 44 7.38 3.65 1.97
C SER A 44 8.85 3.38 2.30
N ASP A 45 9.48 4.34 2.97
CA ASP A 45 10.77 4.19 3.63
C ASP A 45 10.65 3.63 5.06
N ARG A 46 9.42 3.48 5.57
CA ARG A 46 9.12 2.88 6.86
C ARG A 46 9.12 1.35 6.80
N THR A 47 9.30 0.73 7.94
CA THR A 47 9.18 -0.72 8.15
C THR A 47 7.71 -1.15 8.18
N PRO A 48 7.41 -2.45 7.93
CA PRO A 48 6.05 -2.98 8.06
C PRO A 48 5.41 -2.71 9.43
N ASP A 49 6.20 -2.82 10.49
CA ASP A 49 5.73 -2.60 11.87
C ASP A 49 5.33 -1.14 12.11
N GLU A 50 6.13 -0.17 11.64
CA GLU A 50 5.81 1.26 11.76
C GLU A 50 4.56 1.65 10.98
N ILE A 51 4.37 1.05 9.79
CA ILE A 51 3.16 1.23 8.98
C ILE A 51 1.96 0.64 9.74
N ARG A 52 2.05 -0.61 10.19
CA ARG A 52 1.00 -1.28 10.97
C ARG A 52 0.62 -0.46 12.19
N ASP A 53 1.59 -0.02 12.98
CA ASP A 53 1.35 0.71 14.23
C ASP A 53 0.74 2.08 14.00
N THR A 54 1.04 2.73 12.86
CA THR A 54 0.38 3.98 12.47
C THR A 54 -1.07 3.72 12.09
N LEU A 55 -1.34 2.69 11.28
CA LEU A 55 -2.69 2.35 10.84
C LEU A 55 -3.57 1.84 11.99
N GLY A 56 -2.98 1.06 12.91
CA GLY A 56 -3.66 0.54 14.11
C GLY A 56 -4.24 1.63 15.02
N ARG A 57 -3.75 2.87 14.92
CA ARG A 57 -4.30 4.04 15.64
C ARG A 57 -5.50 4.69 14.95
N THR A 58 -5.84 4.22 13.75
CA THR A 58 -6.88 4.82 12.88
C THR A 58 -8.04 3.87 12.58
N ILE A 59 -7.98 2.65 13.10
CA ILE A 59 -9.01 1.61 12.97
C ILE A 59 -9.52 1.20 14.36
N GLU A 60 -10.63 0.48 14.42
CA GLU A 60 -11.23 0.01 15.68
C GLU A 60 -10.54 -1.27 16.19
N ALA A 61 -10.78 -1.61 17.46
CA ALA A 61 -10.14 -2.76 18.11
C ALA A 61 -10.42 -4.12 17.44
N ASP A 62 -11.58 -4.27 16.79
CA ASP A 62 -12.00 -5.51 16.11
C ASP A 62 -11.67 -5.52 14.60
N ASP A 63 -11.00 -4.48 14.11
CA ASP A 63 -10.49 -4.42 12.76
C ASP A 63 -9.12 -5.10 12.65
N LEU A 64 -8.72 -5.41 11.41
CA LEU A 64 -7.42 -6.00 11.11
C LEU A 64 -6.68 -5.09 10.12
N ALA A 65 -5.39 -4.85 10.36
CA ALA A 65 -4.46 -4.31 9.37
C ALA A 65 -3.29 -5.27 9.14
N LEU A 66 -3.11 -5.69 7.89
CA LEU A 66 -1.98 -6.51 7.45
C LEU A 66 -1.07 -5.66 6.57
N VAL A 67 0.22 -5.67 6.86
CA VAL A 67 1.24 -4.99 6.07
C VAL A 67 2.25 -6.03 5.61
N LEU A 68 2.29 -6.27 4.29
CA LEU A 68 3.10 -7.33 3.69
C LEU A 68 4.10 -6.71 2.71
N PRO A 69 5.41 -6.97 2.83
CA PRO A 69 6.38 -6.56 1.82
C PRO A 69 6.06 -7.25 0.48
N VAL A 70 6.11 -6.47 -0.59
CA VAL A 70 5.86 -6.95 -1.96
C VAL A 70 7.18 -6.91 -2.72
N SER A 71 7.70 -8.07 -3.09
CA SER A 71 8.82 -8.16 -4.01
C SER A 71 8.32 -8.12 -5.44
N VAL A 72 8.71 -7.12 -6.24
CA VAL A 72 8.25 -7.05 -7.63
C VAL A 72 9.12 -7.92 -8.54
N GLY A 73 8.79 -9.22 -8.61
CA GLY A 73 9.48 -10.21 -9.42
C GLY A 73 9.06 -10.26 -10.90
N ARG A 74 9.86 -10.96 -11.73
CA ARG A 74 9.73 -11.07 -13.21
C ARG A 74 8.53 -11.86 -13.74
N GLY A 75 7.56 -12.28 -12.92
CA GLY A 75 6.38 -12.98 -13.42
C GLY A 75 5.21 -13.07 -12.44
N ARG A 76 4.00 -13.15 -13.04
CA ARG A 76 2.65 -13.36 -12.48
C ARG A 76 1.72 -12.15 -12.34
N TRP A 77 1.75 -11.22 -13.30
CA TRP A 77 0.70 -10.21 -13.45
C TRP A 77 0.06 -10.40 -14.83
N THR A 78 -1.21 -10.80 -14.87
CA THR A 78 -2.00 -10.93 -16.10
C THR A 78 -2.80 -9.65 -16.36
N THR A 79 -3.33 -9.49 -17.57
CA THR A 79 -3.68 -8.24 -18.27
C THR A 79 -4.43 -7.17 -17.44
N LEU A 80 -3.73 -6.05 -17.17
CA LEU A 80 -4.27 -4.76 -16.67
C LEU A 80 -5.04 -3.98 -17.75
N GLY A 81 -5.84 -4.65 -18.58
CA GLY A 81 -6.52 -4.03 -19.73
C GLY A 81 -7.43 -2.84 -19.39
N GLN A 82 -7.77 -2.66 -18.11
CA GLN A 82 -8.70 -1.61 -17.65
C GLN A 82 -8.11 -0.61 -16.63
N PHE A 83 -6.86 -0.75 -16.17
CA PHE A 83 -6.30 0.06 -15.07
C PHE A 83 -5.08 0.91 -15.50
N LYS A 84 -5.31 1.91 -16.36
CA LYS A 84 -4.28 2.83 -16.88
C LYS A 84 -3.45 3.50 -15.77
N TYR A 85 -4.07 3.85 -14.65
CA TYR A 85 -3.41 4.52 -13.52
C TYR A 85 -2.57 3.57 -12.66
N GLY A 86 -3.10 2.39 -12.33
CA GLY A 86 -2.36 1.36 -11.59
C GLY A 86 -1.13 0.87 -12.34
N MET A 87 -1.22 0.74 -13.67
CA MET A 87 -0.09 0.37 -14.51
C MET A 87 1.06 1.40 -14.46
N GLY A 88 0.74 2.70 -14.39
CA GLY A 88 1.75 3.76 -14.29
C GLY A 88 2.48 3.75 -12.95
N PHE A 89 1.72 3.66 -11.86
CA PHE A 89 2.26 3.56 -10.50
C PHE A 89 3.19 2.35 -10.36
N LEU A 90 2.74 1.17 -10.81
CA LEU A 90 3.50 -0.08 -10.72
C LEU A 90 4.76 -0.07 -11.57
N LYS A 91 4.70 0.47 -12.80
CA LYS A 91 5.90 0.66 -13.63
C LYS A 91 6.92 1.58 -12.94
N GLY A 92 6.46 2.65 -12.30
CA GLY A 92 7.31 3.53 -11.52
C GLY A 92 7.99 2.81 -10.36
N ALA A 93 7.24 2.04 -9.57
CA ALA A 93 7.78 1.27 -8.44
C ALA A 93 8.83 0.24 -8.89
N LEU A 94 8.52 -0.52 -9.96
CA LEU A 94 9.44 -1.47 -10.59
C LEU A 94 10.77 -0.84 -11.03
N MET A 95 10.70 0.32 -11.68
CA MET A 95 11.90 1.02 -12.12
C MET A 95 12.76 1.49 -10.93
N ARG A 96 12.13 1.92 -9.84
CA ARG A 96 12.85 2.35 -8.63
C ARG A 96 13.53 1.18 -7.91
N GLU A 97 12.88 0.02 -7.80
CA GLU A 97 13.52 -1.18 -7.23
C GLU A 97 14.70 -1.69 -8.06
N GLN A 98 14.62 -1.57 -9.39
CA GLN A 98 15.68 -2.05 -10.31
C GLN A 98 16.84 -1.06 -10.48
N THR A 99 16.69 0.19 -10.03
CA THR A 99 17.75 1.19 -10.11
C THR A 99 18.59 1.10 -8.83
N PRO A 100 19.86 0.67 -8.89
CA PRO A 100 20.73 0.64 -7.71
C PRO A 100 20.84 2.06 -7.15
N SER A 101 20.74 2.19 -5.83
CA SER A 101 21.04 3.43 -5.13
C SER A 101 22.46 3.87 -5.54
N ARG A 102 22.58 5.03 -6.21
CA ARG A 102 23.88 5.64 -6.51
C ARG A 102 24.55 6.12 -5.24
#